data_AF-A0A0U0T7Q4-F1
#
_entry.id   AF-A0A0U0T7Q4-F1
#
_cell.length_a   1.000
_cell.length_b   1.000
_cell.length_c   1.000
_cell.angle_alpha   90.00
_cell.angle_beta   90.00
_cell.angle_gamma   90.00
#
_symmetry.space_group_name_H-M   'P 1'
#
loop_
_entity.id
_entity.type
_entity.pdbx_description
1 polymer ?
#
loop_
_entity_poly.entity_id
_entity_poly.type
_entity_poly.pdbx_seq_one_letter_code
_entity_poly.pdbx_strand_id
1 'polypeptide(L)'
;MDAPRPMPPEVADHVAAVTLFGMPSVAFMHSIGAPPIVIGPLYAEKTIQLCAPGDPVCSSGGNWAAHNGYADDGMVEQAAVFAAGRLG
;
A
#
# COMPACT_ATOMS: atom_id res chain seq x y z
N MET A 1 -8.22 19.15 1.04
CA MET A 1 -7.19 18.80 2.03
C MET A 1 -5.89 18.64 1.27
N ASP A 2 -4.88 19.41 1.60
CA ASP A 2 -3.59 19.31 0.91
C ASP A 2 -2.88 18.04 1.36
N ALA A 3 -2.33 17.29 0.41
CA ALA A 3 -1.55 16.09 0.73
C ALA A 3 -0.30 16.49 1.53
N PRO A 4 0.16 15.64 2.48
CA PRO A 4 1.42 15.87 3.17
C PRO A 4 2.56 16.05 2.18
N ARG A 5 3.52 16.93 2.51
CA ARG A 5 4.76 17.05 1.73
C ARG A 5 5.49 15.70 1.70
N PRO A 6 6.14 15.32 0.59
CA PRO A 6 6.99 14.14 0.54
C PRO A 6 8.03 14.13 1.66
N MET A 7 8.40 12.94 2.13
CA MET A 7 9.51 12.79 3.07
C MET A 7 10.83 13.26 2.41
N PRO A 8 11.75 13.85 3.18
CA PRO A 8 13.10 14.13 2.70
C PRO A 8 13.78 12.86 2.13
N PRO A 9 14.57 12.95 1.04
CA PRO A 9 15.20 11.79 0.41
C PRO A 9 16.01 10.92 1.37
N GLU A 10 16.73 11.53 2.31
CA GLU A 10 17.56 10.86 3.31
C GLU A 10 16.75 9.93 4.25
N VAL A 11 15.45 10.17 4.41
CA VAL A 11 14.59 9.25 5.19
C VAL A 11 14.48 7.90 4.48
N ALA A 12 14.53 7.88 3.15
CA ALA A 12 14.44 6.64 2.40
C ALA A 12 15.61 5.70 2.75
N ASP A 13 16.80 6.21 3.04
CA ASP A 13 17.98 5.40 3.40
C ASP A 13 17.78 4.63 4.72
N HIS A 14 16.84 5.09 5.56
CA HIS A 14 16.49 4.45 6.84
C HIS A 14 15.26 3.54 6.75
N VAL A 15 14.60 3.45 5.59
CA VAL A 15 13.44 2.56 5.39
C VAL A 15 13.89 1.31 4.66
N ALA A 16 13.82 0.17 5.34
CA ALA A 16 14.12 -1.13 4.76
C ALA A 16 13.00 -1.65 3.84
N ALA A 17 11.75 -1.47 4.23
CA ALA A 17 10.58 -1.94 3.50
C ALA A 17 9.35 -1.06 3.72
N VAL A 18 8.44 -1.06 2.75
CA VAL A 18 7.10 -0.47 2.82
C VAL A 18 6.08 -1.56 2.45
N THR A 19 5.08 -1.76 3.29
CA THR A 19 4.00 -2.73 3.04
C THR A 19 2.69 -1.96 2.97
N LEU A 20 2.02 -2.02 1.81
CA LEU A 20 0.74 -1.35 1.59
C LEU A 20 -0.37 -2.39 1.47
N PHE A 21 -1.40 -2.25 2.30
CA PHE A 21 -2.59 -3.08 2.26
C PHE A 21 -3.73 -2.25 1.70
N GLY A 22 -4.40 -2.74 0.65
CA GLY A 22 -5.55 -2.06 0.07
C GLY A 22 -5.21 -0.70 -0.54
N MET A 23 -4.00 -0.52 -1.10
CA MET A 23 -3.63 0.73 -1.79
C MET A 23 -4.71 1.07 -2.84
N PRO A 24 -5.40 2.22 -2.72
CA PRO A 24 -6.46 2.60 -3.63
C PRO A 24 -6.07 2.55 -5.09
N SER A 25 -6.94 1.94 -5.89
CA SER A 25 -6.85 2.00 -7.34
C SER A 25 -7.07 3.43 -7.83
N VAL A 26 -6.55 3.75 -9.01
CA VAL A 26 -6.81 5.05 -9.68
C VAL A 26 -8.31 5.31 -9.81
N ALA A 27 -9.09 4.28 -10.14
CA ALA A 27 -10.54 4.39 -10.28
C ALA A 27 -11.23 4.75 -8.96
N PHE A 28 -10.81 4.15 -7.84
CA PHE A 28 -11.34 4.49 -6.52
C PHE A 28 -10.94 5.92 -6.11
N MET A 29 -9.69 6.32 -6.33
CA MET A 29 -9.25 7.68 -6.02
C MET A 29 -10.05 8.73 -6.82
N HIS A 30 -10.31 8.47 -8.11
CA HIS A 30 -11.17 9.33 -8.93
C HIS A 30 -12.60 9.42 -8.40
N SER A 31 -13.20 8.32 -7.93
CA SER A 31 -14.59 8.31 -7.45
C SER A 31 -14.77 9.17 -6.19
N ILE A 32 -13.73 9.29 -5.37
CA ILE A 32 -13.72 10.12 -4.15
C ILE A 32 -13.14 11.53 -4.38
N GLY A 33 -12.80 11.90 -5.62
CA GLY A 33 -12.25 13.21 -5.96
C GLY A 33 -10.84 13.46 -5.41
N ALA A 34 -10.05 12.40 -5.19
CA ALA A 34 -8.69 12.48 -4.68
C ALA A 34 -7.65 12.14 -5.77
N PRO A 35 -6.44 12.72 -5.73
CA PRO A 35 -5.38 12.38 -6.68
C PRO A 35 -4.88 10.95 -6.44
N PRO A 36 -4.46 10.20 -7.48
CA PRO A 36 -3.90 8.87 -7.30
C PRO A 36 -2.70 8.83 -6.35
N ILE A 37 -2.56 7.75 -5.60
CA ILE A 37 -1.37 7.51 -4.78
C ILE A 37 -0.22 7.11 -5.71
N VAL A 38 0.92 7.79 -5.58
CA VAL A 38 2.15 7.49 -6.32
C VAL A 38 3.24 7.11 -5.31
N ILE A 39 3.81 5.91 -5.49
CA ILE A 39 4.98 5.48 -4.71
C ILE A 39 6.22 6.17 -5.32
N GLY A 40 6.94 6.94 -4.52
CA GLY A 40 8.16 7.62 -4.98
C GLY A 40 9.26 6.62 -5.39
N PRO A 41 10.14 6.98 -6.33
CA PRO A 41 11.15 6.07 -6.89
C PRO A 41 12.09 5.49 -5.83
N LEU A 42 12.41 6.27 -4.79
CA LEU A 42 13.25 5.81 -3.68
C LEU A 42 12.59 4.72 -2.81
N TYR A 43 11.27 4.53 -2.91
CA TYR A 43 10.52 3.52 -2.17
C TYR A 43 10.02 2.37 -3.06
N ALA A 44 9.97 2.56 -4.38
CA ALA A 44 9.36 1.62 -5.32
C ALA A 44 9.93 0.19 -5.18
N GLU A 45 11.26 0.06 -5.19
CA GLU A 45 11.91 -1.26 -5.14
C GLU A 45 11.79 -1.97 -3.77
N LYS A 46 11.43 -1.23 -2.72
CA LYS A 46 11.23 -1.74 -1.36
C LYS A 46 9.78 -1.76 -0.92
N THR A 47 8.85 -1.58 -1.85
CA THR A 47 7.42 -1.64 -1.56
C THR A 47 6.81 -2.96 -2.03
N ILE A 48 5.95 -3.54 -1.20
CA ILE A 48 4.98 -4.55 -1.62
C ILE A 48 3.57 -3.99 -1.49
N GLN A 49 2.74 -4.20 -2.51
CA GLN A 49 1.34 -3.84 -2.53
C GLN A 49 0.50 -5.12 -2.42
N LEU A 50 -0.32 -5.20 -1.39
CA LEU A 50 -1.17 -6.33 -1.07
C LEU A 50 -2.62 -5.90 -1.26
N CYS A 51 -3.33 -6.63 -2.12
CA CYS A 51 -4.71 -6.35 -2.47
C CYS A 51 -5.52 -7.64 -2.33
N ALA A 52 -6.41 -7.68 -1.33
CA ALA A 52 -7.25 -8.84 -1.07
C ALA A 52 -8.22 -9.07 -2.24
N PRO A 53 -8.46 -10.31 -2.67
CA PRO A 53 -9.40 -10.60 -3.74
C PRO A 53 -10.80 -10.03 -3.46
N GLY A 54 -11.29 -9.19 -4.37
CA GLY A 54 -12.61 -8.58 -4.26
C GLY A 54 -12.65 -7.31 -3.40
N ASP A 55 -11.53 -6.83 -2.86
CA ASP A 55 -11.45 -5.53 -2.19
C ASP A 55 -11.81 -4.40 -3.20
N PRO A 56 -12.89 -3.62 -2.95
CA PRO A 56 -13.36 -2.57 -3.85
C PRO A 56 -12.48 -1.31 -3.88
N VAL A 57 -11.54 -1.16 -2.95
CA VAL A 57 -10.65 0.01 -2.86
C VAL A 57 -9.44 -0.16 -3.76
N CYS A 58 -8.75 -1.30 -3.65
CA CYS A 58 -7.56 -1.59 -4.45
C CYS A 58 -7.85 -2.29 -5.79
N SER A 59 -9.07 -2.81 -5.98
CA SER A 59 -9.49 -3.48 -7.22
C SER A 59 -10.92 -3.09 -7.62
N SER A 60 -11.43 -3.62 -8.73
CA SER A 60 -12.83 -3.43 -9.16
C SER A 60 -13.82 -4.38 -8.45
N GLY A 61 -13.49 -4.83 -7.24
CA GLY A 61 -14.31 -5.74 -6.44
C GLY A 61 -15.52 -5.07 -5.77
N GLY A 62 -16.21 -5.81 -4.90
CA GLY A 62 -17.37 -5.32 -4.14
C GLY A 62 -17.43 -5.87 -2.70
N ASN A 63 -16.39 -6.60 -2.27
CA ASN A 63 -16.33 -7.23 -0.96
C ASN A 63 -15.64 -6.32 0.05
N TRP A 64 -16.43 -5.50 0.75
CA TRP A 64 -15.92 -4.64 1.82
C TRP A 64 -15.36 -5.42 3.01
N ALA A 65 -15.76 -6.67 3.23
CA ALA A 65 -15.14 -7.51 4.26
C ALA A 65 -13.69 -7.84 3.90
N ALA A 66 -13.36 -8.00 2.61
CA ALA A 66 -11.97 -8.18 2.17
C ALA A 66 -11.11 -6.95 2.47
N HIS A 67 -11.64 -5.74 2.21
CA HIS A 67 -10.90 -4.50 2.53
C HIS A 67 -10.60 -4.35 4.03
N ASN A 68 -11.54 -4.76 4.89
CA ASN A 68 -11.39 -4.68 6.34
C ASN A 68 -10.69 -5.91 6.96
N GLY A 69 -10.35 -6.91 6.14
CA GLY A 69 -9.95 -8.25 6.59
C GLY A 69 -8.47 -8.59 6.48
N TYR A 70 -7.61 -7.65 6.06
CA TYR A 70 -6.18 -7.91 5.85
C TYR A 70 -5.43 -8.48 7.06
N ALA A 71 -5.92 -8.23 8.28
CA ALA A 71 -5.33 -8.77 9.49
C ALA A 71 -5.48 -10.31 9.59
N ASP A 72 -6.50 -10.88 8.95
CA ASP A 72 -6.93 -12.26 9.13
C ASP A 72 -6.75 -13.12 7.85
N ASP A 73 -6.40 -12.51 6.71
CA ASP A 73 -6.31 -13.19 5.41
C ASP A 73 -4.91 -13.75 5.07
N GLY A 74 -3.96 -13.61 6.01
CA GLY A 74 -2.58 -14.05 5.87
C GLY A 74 -1.66 -13.07 5.15
N MET A 75 -2.17 -11.95 4.60
CA MET A 75 -1.34 -10.96 3.93
C MET A 75 -0.41 -10.21 4.90
N VAL A 76 -0.78 -10.09 6.18
CA VAL A 76 0.12 -9.56 7.21
C VAL A 76 1.37 -10.43 7.35
N GLU A 77 1.24 -11.76 7.30
CA GLU A 77 2.39 -12.67 7.34
C GLU A 77 3.26 -12.50 6.09
N GLN A 78 2.64 -12.39 4.91
CA GLN A 78 3.36 -12.12 3.66
C GLN A 78 4.14 -10.79 3.71
N ALA A 79 3.53 -9.73 4.25
CA ALA A 79 4.17 -8.45 4.48
C ALA A 79 5.32 -8.54 5.48
N ALA A 80 5.14 -9.30 6.57
CA ALA A 80 6.17 -9.49 7.59
C ALA A 80 7.38 -10.23 7.01
N VAL A 81 7.17 -11.31 6.26
CA VAL A 81 8.23 -12.05 5.55
C VAL A 81 8.96 -11.14 4.55
N PHE A 82 8.21 -10.35 3.75
CA PHE A 82 8.81 -9.38 2.83
C PHE A 82 9.69 -8.37 3.58
N ALA A 83 9.17 -7.77 4.65
CA ALA A 83 9.90 -6.78 5.43
C ALA A 83 11.15 -7.36 6.09
N ALA A 84 11.04 -8.53 6.71
CA ALA A 84 12.16 -9.24 7.32
C ALA A 84 13.27 -9.53 6.30
N GLY A 85 12.90 -9.94 5.08
CA GLY A 85 13.84 -10.16 3.98
C GLY A 85 14.58 -8.92 3.48
N ARG A 86 14.19 -7.71 3.91
CA ARG A 86 14.86 -6.45 3.57
C ARG A 86 15.76 -5.89 4.68
N LEU A 87 15.76 -6.50 5.87
CA LEU A 87 16.47 -5.93 7.03
C LEU A 87 17.99 -6.12 7.01
N GLY A 88 18.52 -7.02 6.17
CA GLY A 88 19.95 -7.34 6.13
C GLY A 88 20.37 -8.27 7.26
#